data_AF-A0A1F5IPA3-F1
#
_entry.id   AF-A0A1F5IPA3-F1
#
_cell.length_a   1.000
_cell.length_b   1.000
_cell.length_c   1.000
_cell.angle_alpha   90.00
_cell.angle_beta   90.00
_cell.angle_gamma   90.00
#
_symmetry.space_group_name_H-M   'P 1'
#
loop_
_entity.id
_entity.type
_entity.pdbx_description
1 polymer ?
#
loop_
_entity_poly.entity_id
_entity_poly.type
_entity_poly.pdbx_seq_one_letter_code
_entity_poly.pdbx_strand_id
1 'polypeptide(L)'
;MEFSPADGTIINQWSLLDLLDPYKIGYDSLGGFWNTTFPEFEQGTRDWAHGNAVIHDPSDNSIIASLRHQDAVVKFSRETGQIVWILGTHDNWDPVQFGSFLLNPVGDDFLFQYHQHAPEITDEGTIVLYDNGNYKATPFDPKLPATENFSRAVEYSINEDTKEVTQVWEFGEFDDPVRYAPFIGDADTQPLTGNVLITHGGVTTDAEGIPSDSIPTSKTSVYLIEVTHTTPGEKVFELSIVDTTPETANGWTTYRSERLPSLYP
;
A
#
# COMPACT_ATOMS: atom_id res chain seq x y z
N MET A 1 -7.43 14.51 -8.29
CA MET A 1 -7.53 15.84 -8.95
C MET A 1 -6.15 16.44 -9.00
N GLU A 2 -5.84 17.18 -10.05
CA GLU A 2 -4.61 17.94 -10.19
C GLU A 2 -4.95 19.43 -10.20
N PHE A 3 -4.18 20.22 -9.45
CA PHE A 3 -4.46 21.63 -9.24
C PHE A 3 -3.29 22.50 -9.72
N SER A 4 -3.61 23.65 -10.29
CA SER A 4 -2.66 24.72 -10.56
C SER A 4 -2.09 25.26 -9.25
N PRO A 5 -0.76 25.31 -9.08
CA PRO A 5 -0.16 25.89 -7.88
C PRO A 5 -0.35 27.41 -7.78
N ALA A 6 -0.72 28.09 -8.88
CA ALA A 6 -0.86 29.54 -8.90
C ALA A 6 -2.18 30.01 -8.27
N ASP A 7 -3.26 29.25 -8.44
CA ASP A 7 -4.62 29.68 -8.11
C ASP A 7 -5.56 28.55 -7.63
N GLY A 8 -5.06 27.31 -7.54
CA GLY A 8 -5.85 26.16 -7.11
C GLY A 8 -6.90 25.72 -8.12
N THR A 9 -6.85 26.20 -9.37
CA THR A 9 -7.75 25.74 -10.42
C THR A 9 -7.53 24.26 -10.73
N ILE A 10 -8.61 23.51 -10.94
CA ILE A 10 -8.52 22.10 -11.35
C ILE A 10 -8.01 22.07 -12.80
N ILE A 11 -6.83 21.48 -12.99
CA ILE A 11 -6.23 21.24 -14.31
C ILE A 11 -6.77 19.93 -14.87
N ASN A 12 -6.76 18.87 -14.05
CA ASN A 12 -7.24 17.56 -14.43
C ASN A 12 -8.02 16.90 -13.30
N GLN A 13 -8.98 16.05 -13.68
CA GLN A 13 -9.74 15.22 -12.76
C GLN A 13 -10.05 13.88 -13.41
N TRP A 14 -9.77 12.81 -12.69
CA TRP A 14 -10.07 11.45 -13.10
C TRP A 14 -10.96 10.81 -12.05
N SER A 15 -12.03 10.15 -12.51
CA SER A 15 -12.89 9.33 -11.68
C SER A 15 -12.44 7.88 -11.80
N LEU A 16 -12.00 7.27 -10.70
CA LEU A 16 -11.61 5.85 -10.72
C LEU A 16 -12.79 4.93 -11.09
N LEU A 17 -14.03 5.37 -10.86
CA LEU A 17 -15.24 4.63 -11.25
C LEU A 17 -15.48 4.62 -12.77
N ASP A 18 -14.87 5.57 -13.50
CA ASP A 18 -14.91 5.59 -14.96
C ASP A 18 -13.73 4.81 -15.58
N LEU A 19 -12.67 4.62 -14.79
CA LEU A 19 -11.43 3.97 -15.21
C LEU A 19 -11.45 2.46 -14.95
N LEU A 20 -11.96 2.04 -13.81
CA LEU A 20 -11.88 0.68 -13.29
C LEU A 20 -13.28 0.10 -13.12
N ASP A 21 -13.36 -1.21 -12.89
CA ASP A 21 -14.63 -1.89 -12.63
C ASP A 21 -15.19 -1.52 -11.24
N PRO A 22 -16.26 -0.70 -11.14
CA PRO A 22 -16.84 -0.34 -9.86
C PRO A 22 -17.53 -1.53 -9.15
N TYR A 23 -17.70 -2.66 -9.85
CA TYR A 23 -18.28 -3.88 -9.32
C TYR A 23 -17.23 -4.92 -8.91
N LYS A 24 -15.93 -4.67 -9.14
CA LYS A 24 -14.88 -5.52 -8.55
C LYS A 24 -14.93 -5.37 -7.02
N ILE A 25 -15.07 -6.49 -6.35
CA ILE A 25 -15.12 -6.56 -4.88
C ILE A 25 -13.76 -7.07 -4.38
N GLY A 26 -13.11 -6.28 -3.52
CA GLY A 26 -12.04 -6.75 -2.65
C GLY A 26 -12.53 -6.82 -1.20
N TYR A 27 -11.66 -7.28 -0.30
CA TYR A 27 -11.97 -7.19 1.12
C TYR A 27 -12.09 -5.73 1.57
N ASP A 28 -12.94 -5.49 2.56
CA ASP A 28 -13.27 -4.18 3.13
C ASP A 28 -13.95 -3.16 2.17
N SER A 29 -14.03 -3.44 0.86
CA SER A 29 -14.57 -2.52 -0.15
C SER A 29 -16.05 -2.15 0.03
N LEU A 30 -16.80 -3.01 0.72
CA LEU A 30 -18.21 -2.78 1.05
C LEU A 30 -18.42 -2.23 2.48
N GLY A 31 -17.33 -1.95 3.19
CA GLY A 31 -17.34 -1.44 4.55
C GLY A 31 -17.95 -0.04 4.65
N GLY A 32 -18.61 0.20 5.78
CA GLY A 32 -19.20 1.49 6.13
C GLY A 32 -18.27 2.39 6.95
N PHE A 33 -16.95 2.30 6.72
CA PHE A 33 -15.95 3.04 7.50
C PHE A 33 -16.26 4.55 7.56
N TRP A 34 -16.77 5.10 6.46
CA TRP A 34 -17.07 6.53 6.34
C TRP A 34 -18.49 6.93 6.77
N ASN A 35 -19.30 6.02 7.33
CA ASN A 35 -20.69 6.30 7.71
C ASN A 35 -20.79 7.43 8.75
N THR A 36 -19.85 7.50 9.69
CA THR A 36 -19.84 8.56 10.71
C THR A 36 -19.42 9.91 10.12
N THR A 37 -18.53 9.89 9.12
CA THR A 37 -18.04 11.10 8.45
C THR A 37 -19.07 11.67 7.48
N PHE A 38 -19.80 10.80 6.77
CA PHE A 38 -20.84 11.19 5.83
C PHE A 38 -22.22 10.63 6.24
N PRO A 39 -22.79 11.13 7.35
CA PRO A 39 -24.06 10.63 7.89
C PRO A 39 -25.26 10.92 6.99
N GLU A 40 -25.13 11.82 6.01
CA GLU A 40 -26.18 12.18 5.05
C GLU A 40 -26.53 11.06 4.07
N PHE A 41 -25.65 10.07 3.87
CA PHE A 41 -25.95 8.92 3.03
C PHE A 41 -26.72 7.86 3.84
N GLU A 42 -28.05 7.95 3.84
CA GLU A 42 -28.95 7.07 4.61
C GLU A 42 -28.72 5.56 4.36
N GLN A 43 -28.25 5.18 3.17
CA GLN A 43 -27.95 3.78 2.80
C GLN A 43 -26.54 3.32 3.23
N GLY A 44 -25.81 4.20 3.92
CA GLY A 44 -24.40 4.05 4.25
C GLY A 44 -23.47 4.31 3.08
N THR A 45 -22.22 4.53 3.42
CA THR A 45 -21.09 4.66 2.49
C THR A 45 -20.57 3.29 2.07
N ARG A 46 -19.85 3.27 0.95
CA ARG A 46 -19.06 2.11 0.51
C ARG A 46 -17.66 2.60 0.20
N ASP A 47 -16.68 2.03 0.87
CA ASP A 47 -15.28 2.40 0.71
C ASP A 47 -14.64 1.58 -0.41
N TRP A 48 -15.11 1.72 -1.64
CA TRP A 48 -14.79 0.76 -2.71
C TRP A 48 -13.30 0.67 -3.03
N ALA A 49 -12.63 1.80 -3.29
CA ALA A 49 -11.21 1.81 -3.65
C ALA A 49 -10.30 1.96 -2.44
N HIS A 50 -10.68 2.83 -1.51
CA HIS A 50 -9.80 3.35 -0.46
C HIS A 50 -8.43 3.77 -1.05
N GLY A 51 -8.47 4.76 -1.96
CA GLY A 51 -7.25 5.30 -2.56
C GLY A 51 -6.40 6.00 -1.51
N ASN A 52 -5.15 5.57 -1.33
CA ASN A 52 -4.28 6.00 -0.22
C ASN A 52 -2.97 6.66 -0.66
N ALA A 53 -2.68 6.67 -1.95
CA ALA A 53 -1.53 7.35 -2.53
C ALA A 53 -1.75 7.66 -4.02
N VAL A 54 -1.11 8.72 -4.49
CA VAL A 54 -1.01 9.08 -5.90
C VAL A 54 0.36 9.70 -6.17
N ILE A 55 1.05 9.21 -7.20
CA ILE A 55 2.35 9.73 -7.64
C ILE A 55 2.32 9.99 -9.15
N HIS A 56 3.18 10.89 -9.61
CA HIS A 56 3.38 11.19 -11.03
C HIS A 56 4.61 10.44 -11.52
N ASP A 57 4.47 9.73 -12.64
CA ASP A 57 5.60 9.18 -13.38
C ASP A 57 5.99 10.18 -14.48
N PRO A 58 7.12 10.89 -14.33
CA PRO A 58 7.55 11.88 -15.30
C PRO A 58 8.14 11.25 -16.57
N SER A 59 8.47 9.95 -16.58
CA SER A 59 9.13 9.30 -17.72
C SER A 59 8.22 9.18 -18.94
N ASP A 60 6.92 8.98 -18.71
CA ASP A 60 5.89 8.82 -19.74
C ASP A 60 4.65 9.70 -19.49
N ASN A 61 4.73 10.60 -18.50
CA ASN A 61 3.65 11.49 -18.11
C ASN A 61 2.37 10.74 -17.71
N SER A 62 2.53 9.77 -16.82
CA SER A 62 1.43 8.96 -16.27
C SER A 62 1.22 9.23 -14.77
N ILE A 63 0.08 8.80 -14.26
CA ILE A 63 -0.27 8.83 -12.85
C ILE A 63 -0.34 7.39 -12.34
N ILE A 64 0.25 7.15 -11.16
CA ILE A 64 0.15 5.87 -10.46
C ILE A 64 -0.67 6.10 -9.19
N ALA A 65 -1.70 5.27 -8.97
CA ALA A 65 -2.57 5.34 -7.81
C ALA A 65 -2.60 4.01 -7.06
N SER A 66 -2.50 4.06 -5.74
CA SER A 66 -2.62 2.90 -4.86
C SER A 66 -4.03 2.80 -4.28
N LEU A 67 -4.66 1.63 -4.46
CA LEU A 67 -6.05 1.36 -4.11
C LEU A 67 -6.10 0.21 -3.11
N ARG A 68 -6.20 0.53 -1.81
CA ARG A 68 -6.09 -0.44 -0.71
C ARG A 68 -7.09 -1.59 -0.86
N HIS A 69 -8.37 -1.28 -1.05
CA HIS A 69 -9.43 -2.30 -1.05
C HIS A 69 -9.58 -3.01 -2.40
N GLN A 70 -8.76 -2.66 -3.38
CA GLN A 70 -8.68 -3.40 -4.64
C GLN A 70 -7.45 -4.29 -4.73
N ASP A 71 -6.58 -4.26 -3.72
CA ASP A 71 -5.27 -4.94 -3.70
C ASP A 71 -4.47 -4.61 -4.98
N ALA A 72 -4.55 -3.34 -5.41
CA ALA A 72 -4.08 -2.93 -6.72
C ALA A 72 -3.37 -1.57 -6.71
N VAL A 73 -2.25 -1.50 -7.43
CA VAL A 73 -1.62 -0.26 -7.88
C VAL A 73 -1.89 -0.11 -9.37
N VAL A 74 -2.39 1.05 -9.79
CA VAL A 74 -2.85 1.28 -11.18
C VAL A 74 -2.09 2.46 -11.77
N LYS A 75 -1.51 2.26 -12.96
CA LYS A 75 -0.93 3.33 -13.76
C LYS A 75 -1.87 3.69 -14.91
N PHE A 76 -2.09 4.99 -15.12
CA PHE A 76 -2.88 5.51 -16.24
C PHE A 76 -2.26 6.79 -16.81
N SER A 77 -2.42 7.02 -18.10
CA SER A 77 -1.90 8.21 -18.78
C SER A 77 -2.54 9.48 -18.21
N ARG A 78 -1.72 10.48 -17.86
CA ARG A 78 -2.22 11.79 -17.43
C ARG A 78 -2.97 12.49 -18.56
N GLU A 79 -2.55 12.30 -19.81
CA GLU A 79 -3.12 12.99 -20.96
C GLU A 79 -4.49 12.39 -21.37
N THR A 80 -4.58 11.06 -21.45
CA THR A 80 -5.77 10.40 -22.00
C THR A 80 -6.68 9.78 -20.94
N GLY A 81 -6.18 9.59 -19.72
CA GLY A 81 -6.85 8.78 -18.70
C GLY A 81 -6.86 7.29 -19.01
N GLN A 82 -6.19 6.80 -20.07
CA GLN A 82 -6.20 5.37 -20.38
C GLN A 82 -5.28 4.59 -19.44
N ILE A 83 -5.74 3.42 -18.98
CA ILE A 83 -4.94 2.51 -18.15
C ILE A 83 -3.72 2.02 -18.95
N VAL A 84 -2.56 2.04 -18.29
CA VAL A 84 -1.30 1.50 -18.81
C VAL A 84 -1.08 0.09 -18.27
N TRP A 85 -1.20 -0.09 -16.95
CA TRP A 85 -1.13 -1.39 -16.29
C TRP A 85 -1.80 -1.38 -14.91
N ILE A 86 -2.05 -2.59 -14.40
CA ILE A 86 -2.57 -2.88 -13.06
C ILE A 86 -1.63 -3.90 -12.41
N LEU A 87 -1.02 -3.52 -11.29
CA LEU A 87 -0.23 -4.39 -10.44
C LEU A 87 -1.12 -4.87 -9.28
N GLY A 88 -1.46 -6.15 -9.25
CA GLY A 88 -2.29 -6.78 -8.23
C GLY A 88 -2.72 -8.17 -8.69
N THR A 89 -3.38 -8.93 -7.82
CA THR A 89 -3.89 -10.25 -8.22
C THR A 89 -4.87 -10.13 -9.39
N HIS A 90 -4.96 -11.18 -10.20
CA HIS A 90 -5.87 -11.20 -11.34
C HIS A 90 -7.32 -11.50 -10.94
N ASP A 91 -7.54 -11.86 -9.68
CA ASP A 91 -8.84 -12.27 -9.16
C ASP A 91 -9.88 -11.14 -9.25
N ASN A 92 -11.11 -11.54 -9.55
CA ASN A 92 -12.29 -10.66 -9.65
C ASN A 92 -12.22 -9.52 -10.67
N TRP A 93 -11.16 -9.40 -11.45
CA TRP A 93 -11.14 -8.54 -12.63
C TRP A 93 -11.92 -9.19 -13.77
N ASP A 94 -12.72 -8.41 -14.50
CA ASP A 94 -13.28 -8.88 -15.78
C ASP A 94 -12.11 -9.13 -16.77
N PRO A 95 -11.84 -10.38 -17.17
CA PRO A 95 -10.68 -10.69 -18.00
C PRO A 95 -10.80 -10.14 -19.42
N VAL A 96 -12.01 -9.87 -19.91
CA VAL A 96 -12.24 -9.28 -21.24
C VAL A 96 -11.93 -7.79 -21.21
N GLN A 97 -12.29 -7.09 -20.15
CA GLN A 97 -12.11 -5.65 -20.03
C GLN A 97 -10.72 -5.27 -19.51
N PHE A 98 -10.20 -6.01 -18.54
CA PHE A 98 -8.99 -5.62 -17.80
C PHE A 98 -7.79 -6.56 -18.01
N GLY A 99 -8.01 -7.74 -18.61
CA GLY A 99 -6.97 -8.77 -18.73
C GLY A 99 -5.67 -8.29 -19.41
N SER A 100 -5.77 -7.38 -20.39
CA SER A 100 -4.58 -6.83 -21.08
C SER A 100 -3.77 -5.82 -20.26
N PHE A 101 -4.31 -5.33 -19.15
CA PHE A 101 -3.64 -4.37 -18.27
C PHE A 101 -3.01 -5.05 -17.04
N LEU A 102 -3.49 -6.23 -16.67
CA LEU A 102 -2.96 -6.98 -15.52
C LEU A 102 -1.52 -7.43 -15.79
N LEU A 103 -0.61 -7.08 -14.88
CA LEU A 103 0.78 -7.50 -14.97
C LEU A 103 0.93 -8.98 -14.60
N ASN A 104 1.74 -9.71 -15.37
CA ASN A 104 2.00 -11.12 -15.20
C ASN A 104 3.25 -11.31 -14.34
N PRO A 105 3.15 -12.01 -13.19
CA PRO A 105 4.29 -12.24 -12.34
C PRO A 105 5.30 -13.18 -12.99
N VAL A 106 6.58 -12.85 -12.86
CA VAL A 106 7.71 -13.67 -13.30
C VAL A 106 8.62 -13.96 -12.12
N GLY A 107 9.05 -15.23 -12.00
CA GLY A 107 9.91 -15.71 -10.91
C GLY A 107 9.16 -16.60 -9.92
N ASP A 108 9.89 -17.52 -9.29
CA ASP A 108 9.30 -18.53 -8.40
C ASP A 108 8.93 -17.96 -7.01
N ASP A 109 9.61 -16.91 -6.56
CA ASP A 109 9.44 -16.28 -5.24
C ASP A 109 8.57 -15.00 -5.29
N PHE A 110 7.75 -14.85 -6.34
CA PHE A 110 6.89 -13.68 -6.49
C PHE A 110 5.68 -13.75 -5.56
N LEU A 111 5.43 -12.66 -4.83
CA LEU A 111 4.20 -12.45 -4.08
C LEU A 111 3.58 -11.10 -4.43
N PHE A 112 2.28 -11.08 -4.75
CA PHE A 112 1.53 -9.83 -4.89
C PHE A 112 1.38 -9.13 -3.53
N GLN A 113 1.29 -7.80 -3.56
CA GLN A 113 0.94 -7.00 -2.40
C GLN A 113 -0.56 -7.05 -2.10
N TYR A 114 -0.91 -6.89 -0.81
CA TYR A 114 -2.29 -6.84 -0.34
C TYR A 114 -2.50 -5.64 0.60
N HIS A 115 -3.54 -4.86 0.32
CA HIS A 115 -3.94 -3.66 1.06
C HIS A 115 -2.80 -2.65 1.20
N GLN A 116 -1.96 -2.57 0.17
CA GLN A 116 -0.71 -1.84 0.16
C GLN A 116 -0.86 -0.33 0.30
N HIS A 117 0.23 0.33 0.67
CA HIS A 117 0.33 1.77 0.79
C HIS A 117 1.56 2.30 0.06
N ALA A 118 1.48 3.59 -0.28
CA ALA A 118 2.63 4.43 -0.57
C ALA A 118 3.64 3.86 -1.59
N PRO A 119 3.24 3.66 -2.85
CA PRO A 119 4.21 3.44 -3.91
C PRO A 119 5.10 4.66 -4.10
N GLU A 120 6.38 4.41 -4.34
CA GLU A 120 7.42 5.35 -4.76
C GLU A 120 8.11 4.78 -6.01
N ILE A 121 8.45 5.66 -6.96
CA ILE A 121 9.31 5.30 -8.10
C ILE A 121 10.76 5.53 -7.66
N THR A 122 11.59 4.49 -7.73
CA THR A 122 13.01 4.56 -7.38
C THR A 122 13.82 5.26 -8.49
N ASP A 123 15.10 5.56 -8.20
CA ASP A 123 16.03 6.09 -9.21
C ASP A 123 16.27 5.11 -10.38
N GLU A 124 16.07 3.81 -10.15
CA GLU A 124 16.13 2.74 -11.16
C GLU A 124 14.84 2.61 -11.99
N GLY A 125 13.78 3.36 -11.65
CA GLY A 125 12.48 3.27 -12.31
C GLY A 125 11.65 2.04 -11.89
N THR A 126 12.04 1.35 -10.82
CA THR A 126 11.23 0.32 -10.17
C THR A 126 10.24 0.96 -9.21
N ILE A 127 9.31 0.17 -8.67
CA ILE A 127 8.31 0.64 -7.70
C ILE A 127 8.56 -0.04 -6.37
N VAL A 128 8.99 0.73 -5.37
CA VAL A 128 8.96 0.30 -3.98
C VAL A 128 7.63 0.69 -3.36
N LEU A 129 7.09 -0.14 -2.47
CA LEU A 129 5.86 0.15 -1.75
C LEU A 129 5.82 -0.61 -0.41
N TYR A 130 4.88 -0.20 0.45
CA TYR A 130 4.60 -0.90 1.70
C TYR A 130 3.43 -1.87 1.53
N ASP A 131 3.71 -3.17 1.59
CA ASP A 131 2.72 -4.24 1.54
C ASP A 131 2.25 -4.58 2.97
N ASN A 132 1.03 -4.19 3.31
CA ASN A 132 0.44 -4.49 4.62
C ASN A 132 0.22 -6.00 4.79
N GLY A 133 -0.06 -6.72 3.70
CA GLY A 133 -0.23 -8.16 3.69
C GLY A 133 -1.53 -8.65 4.30
N ASN A 134 -2.58 -7.82 4.35
CA ASN A 134 -3.87 -8.20 4.89
C ASN A 134 -4.48 -9.37 4.11
N TYR A 135 -4.95 -10.38 4.83
CA TYR A 135 -5.77 -11.51 4.35
C TYR A 135 -5.12 -12.44 3.33
N LYS A 136 -4.14 -11.96 2.53
CA LYS A 136 -3.44 -12.66 1.44
C LYS A 136 -4.40 -13.46 0.53
N ALA A 137 -5.58 -12.88 0.30
CA ALA A 137 -6.68 -13.51 -0.42
C ALA A 137 -7.64 -12.43 -0.93
N THR A 138 -8.42 -12.77 -1.96
CA THR A 138 -9.51 -11.94 -2.47
C THR A 138 -10.86 -12.65 -2.25
N PRO A 139 -11.99 -11.93 -2.09
CA PRO A 139 -13.29 -12.58 -2.01
C PRO A 139 -13.58 -13.44 -3.26
N PHE A 140 -14.16 -14.62 -3.17
CA PHE A 140 -14.77 -15.23 -1.99
C PHE A 140 -13.85 -16.23 -1.26
N ASP A 141 -12.56 -16.23 -1.57
CA ASP A 141 -11.59 -17.12 -0.92
C ASP A 141 -11.37 -16.73 0.54
N PRO A 142 -11.21 -17.69 1.46
CA PRO A 142 -11.12 -17.42 2.89
C PRO A 142 -9.91 -16.54 3.22
N LYS A 143 -10.12 -15.55 4.10
CA LYS A 143 -9.04 -14.72 4.66
C LYS A 143 -8.04 -15.59 5.42
N LEU A 144 -6.74 -15.38 5.20
CA LEU A 144 -5.72 -15.82 6.15
C LEU A 144 -5.87 -15.02 7.47
N PRO A 145 -5.74 -15.67 8.63
CA PRO A 145 -5.82 -14.99 9.92
C PRO A 145 -4.60 -14.07 10.10
N ALA A 146 -4.78 -12.99 10.87
CA ALA A 146 -3.72 -12.02 11.15
C ALA A 146 -2.41 -12.66 11.68
N THR A 147 -2.48 -13.79 12.38
CA THR A 147 -1.32 -14.56 12.88
C THR A 147 -0.46 -15.18 11.79
N GLU A 148 -0.99 -15.32 10.58
CA GLU A 148 -0.30 -15.85 9.40
C GLU A 148 0.03 -14.73 8.39
N ASN A 149 -0.37 -13.48 8.69
CA ASN A 149 -0.03 -12.32 7.87
C ASN A 149 1.27 -11.69 8.34
N PHE A 150 1.92 -10.98 7.42
CA PHE A 150 3.12 -10.20 7.65
C PHE A 150 3.10 -8.99 6.74
N SER A 151 3.75 -7.91 7.16
CA SER A 151 3.95 -6.72 6.34
C SER A 151 5.41 -6.63 5.90
N ARG A 152 5.63 -6.05 4.73
CA ARG A 152 6.98 -5.90 4.15
C ARG A 152 7.09 -4.61 3.34
N ALA A 153 8.30 -4.09 3.21
CA ALA A 153 8.64 -3.27 2.06
C ALA A 153 8.96 -4.21 0.89
N VAL A 154 8.44 -3.91 -0.30
CA VAL A 154 8.66 -4.73 -1.49
C VAL A 154 8.89 -3.84 -2.70
N GLU A 155 9.80 -4.26 -3.56
CA GLU A 155 10.13 -3.58 -4.80
C GLU A 155 9.83 -4.45 -6.03
N TYR A 156 9.15 -3.84 -7.00
CA TYR A 156 8.78 -4.48 -8.25
C TYR A 156 9.42 -3.79 -9.45
N SER A 157 10.00 -4.58 -10.36
CA SER A 157 10.38 -4.15 -11.69
C SER A 157 9.28 -4.51 -12.68
N ILE A 158 8.83 -3.53 -13.47
CA ILE A 158 7.71 -3.68 -14.40
C ILE A 158 8.23 -3.49 -15.82
N ASN A 159 7.94 -4.45 -16.70
CA ASN A 159 8.11 -4.31 -18.14
C ASN A 159 6.76 -4.00 -18.78
N GLU A 160 6.56 -2.74 -19.18
CA GLU A 160 5.27 -2.28 -19.72
C GLU A 160 4.95 -2.84 -21.12
N ASP A 161 5.98 -3.22 -21.88
CA ASP A 161 5.84 -3.79 -23.23
C ASP A 161 5.38 -5.26 -23.16
N THR A 162 5.99 -6.05 -22.29
CA THR A 162 5.64 -7.47 -22.12
C THR A 162 4.52 -7.71 -21.12
N LYS A 163 4.14 -6.68 -20.34
CA LYS A 163 3.21 -6.78 -19.20
C LYS A 163 3.68 -7.81 -18.18
N GLU A 164 4.98 -7.82 -17.89
CA GLU A 164 5.58 -8.68 -16.87
C GLU A 164 5.97 -7.85 -15.65
N VAL A 165 5.88 -8.44 -14.47
CA VAL A 165 6.34 -7.86 -13.22
C VAL A 165 7.20 -8.87 -12.48
N THR A 166 8.35 -8.41 -11.96
CA THR A 166 9.27 -9.22 -11.15
C THR A 166 9.45 -8.54 -9.80
N GLN A 167 9.39 -9.30 -8.72
CA GLN A 167 9.81 -8.85 -7.40
C GLN A 167 11.33 -8.84 -7.35
N VAL A 168 11.96 -7.68 -7.19
CA VAL A 168 13.43 -7.53 -7.23
C VAL A 168 14.05 -7.39 -5.84
N TRP A 169 13.25 -7.01 -4.85
CA TRP A 169 13.69 -6.88 -3.47
C TRP A 169 12.49 -6.96 -2.50
N GLU A 170 12.72 -7.44 -1.29
CA GLU A 170 11.79 -7.28 -0.17
C GLU A 170 12.53 -7.27 1.19
N PHE A 171 11.87 -6.68 2.19
CA PHE A 171 12.24 -6.81 3.59
C PHE A 171 10.99 -6.86 4.46
N GLY A 172 10.80 -7.97 5.17
CA GLY A 172 9.80 -8.09 6.24
C GLY A 172 9.30 -9.52 6.48
N GLU A 173 9.22 -10.35 5.44
CA GLU A 173 8.72 -11.73 5.56
C GLU A 173 9.56 -12.58 6.53
N PHE A 174 10.88 -12.37 6.48
CA PHE A 174 11.86 -13.12 7.26
C PHE A 174 12.50 -12.29 8.39
N ASP A 175 11.89 -11.17 8.80
CA ASP A 175 12.40 -10.39 9.94
C ASP A 175 12.22 -11.17 11.27
N ASP A 176 13.05 -10.85 12.26
CA ASP A 176 12.92 -11.36 13.61
C ASP A 176 12.82 -10.17 14.61
N PRO A 177 11.65 -9.95 15.23
CA PRO A 177 10.38 -10.65 14.99
C PRO A 177 9.72 -10.20 13.66
N VAL A 178 8.95 -11.10 13.02
CA VAL A 178 8.05 -10.74 11.91
C VAL A 178 6.99 -9.76 12.43
N ARG A 179 6.76 -8.67 11.68
CA ARG A 179 5.76 -7.66 12.03
C ARG A 179 4.58 -7.69 11.07
N TYR A 180 3.40 -7.38 11.60
CA TYR A 180 2.18 -7.19 10.83
C TYR A 180 1.51 -5.88 11.24
N ALA A 181 1.40 -4.95 10.30
CA ALA A 181 0.64 -3.72 10.43
C ALA A 181 -0.52 -3.72 9.41
N PRO A 182 -1.77 -3.99 9.84
CA PRO A 182 -2.91 -4.17 8.93
C PRO A 182 -3.40 -2.89 8.23
N PHE A 183 -2.85 -1.73 8.57
CA PHE A 183 -3.22 -0.45 7.98
C PHE A 183 -2.07 0.53 8.12
N ILE A 184 -2.04 1.50 7.21
CA ILE A 184 -1.05 2.57 7.20
C ILE A 184 0.38 2.00 6.98
N GLY A 185 1.30 2.86 6.57
CA GLY A 185 2.70 2.51 6.42
C GLY A 185 3.32 3.17 5.21
N ASP A 186 4.63 3.07 5.14
CA ASP A 186 5.43 3.62 4.06
C ASP A 186 6.72 2.82 3.88
N ALA A 187 7.30 2.89 2.68
CA ALA A 187 8.60 2.34 2.35
C ALA A 187 9.28 3.28 1.35
N ASP A 188 10.23 4.06 1.83
CA ASP A 188 10.87 5.12 1.05
C ASP A 188 12.38 4.89 0.89
N THR A 189 12.85 4.96 -0.35
CA THR A 189 14.29 4.97 -0.66
C THR A 189 14.95 6.22 -0.10
N GLN A 190 16.16 6.04 0.46
CA GLN A 190 16.89 7.10 1.14
C GLN A 190 17.98 7.64 0.20
N PRO A 191 17.83 8.82 -0.41
CA PRO A 191 18.67 9.27 -1.52
C PRO A 191 20.15 9.45 -1.17
N LEU A 192 20.47 9.63 0.12
CA LEU A 192 21.85 9.81 0.58
C LEU A 192 22.59 8.49 0.83
N THR A 193 21.86 7.43 1.20
CA THR A 193 22.45 6.15 1.63
C THR A 193 22.13 5.01 0.68
N GLY A 194 21.08 5.14 -0.14
CA GLY A 194 20.48 4.05 -0.90
C GLY A 194 19.76 3.02 -0.02
N ASN A 195 19.57 3.31 1.28
CA ASN A 195 18.81 2.45 2.18
C ASN A 195 17.30 2.59 1.95
N VAL A 196 16.49 1.74 2.58
CA VAL A 196 15.03 1.87 2.59
C VAL A 196 14.58 2.16 4.01
N LEU A 197 13.81 3.25 4.20
CA LEU A 197 13.12 3.56 5.45
C LEU A 197 11.72 2.95 5.40
N ILE A 198 11.43 2.08 6.36
CA ILE A 198 10.17 1.33 6.47
C ILE A 198 9.40 1.87 7.67
N THR A 199 8.16 2.28 7.43
CA THR A 199 7.22 2.71 8.45
C THR A 199 6.16 1.64 8.67
N HIS A 200 6.29 0.83 9.72
CA HIS A 200 5.18 0.04 10.23
C HIS A 200 4.27 0.93 11.08
N GLY A 201 3.32 1.61 10.44
CA GLY A 201 2.56 2.70 11.03
C GLY A 201 1.47 2.32 12.04
N GLY A 202 1.11 1.04 12.09
CA GLY A 202 0.01 0.54 12.94
C GLY A 202 0.09 -0.96 13.20
N VAL A 203 1.22 -1.45 13.75
CA VAL A 203 1.33 -2.85 14.19
C VAL A 203 0.25 -3.12 15.24
N THR A 204 -0.61 -4.09 14.97
CA THR A 204 -1.86 -4.29 15.72
C THR A 204 -1.90 -5.66 16.37
N THR A 205 -2.10 -5.68 17.70
CA THR A 205 -2.21 -6.92 18.48
C THR A 205 -3.42 -6.89 19.41
N ASP A 206 -3.94 -8.06 19.76
CA ASP A 206 -4.90 -8.19 20.86
C ASP A 206 -4.24 -8.02 22.24
N ALA A 207 -5.00 -8.27 23.30
CA ALA A 207 -4.56 -8.13 24.69
C ALA A 207 -3.42 -9.10 25.06
N GLU A 208 -3.32 -10.22 24.35
CA GLU A 208 -2.32 -11.28 24.52
C GLU A 208 -1.06 -11.04 23.67
N GLY A 209 -1.04 -9.97 22.86
CA GLY A 209 0.07 -9.66 21.96
C GLY A 209 0.04 -10.44 20.64
N ILE A 210 -1.09 -11.07 20.32
CA ILE A 210 -1.27 -11.82 19.07
C ILE A 210 -1.69 -10.85 17.95
N PRO A 211 -1.12 -10.95 16.74
CA PRO A 211 -1.54 -10.13 15.59
C PRO A 211 -3.06 -10.13 15.38
N SER A 212 -3.63 -8.95 15.09
CA SER A 212 -5.08 -8.75 14.99
C SER A 212 -5.43 -7.77 13.87
N ASP A 213 -6.54 -8.04 13.17
CA ASP A 213 -7.18 -7.10 12.23
C ASP A 213 -8.22 -6.18 12.89
N SER A 214 -8.54 -6.39 14.17
CA SER A 214 -9.63 -5.70 14.89
C SER A 214 -9.15 -4.43 15.59
N ILE A 215 -8.84 -3.39 14.79
CA ILE A 215 -8.25 -2.12 15.27
C ILE A 215 -8.99 -1.51 16.48
N PRO A 216 -10.34 -1.39 16.52
CA PRO A 216 -11.03 -0.68 17.61
C PRO A 216 -10.88 -1.33 19.00
N THR A 217 -10.48 -2.60 19.05
CA THR A 217 -10.34 -3.39 20.29
C THR A 217 -8.91 -3.82 20.55
N SER A 218 -7.97 -3.41 19.71
CA SER A 218 -6.59 -3.86 19.71
C SER A 218 -5.61 -2.75 20.07
N LYS A 219 -4.43 -3.15 20.51
CA LYS A 219 -3.33 -2.25 20.81
C LYS A 219 -2.56 -1.95 19.53
N THR A 220 -2.21 -0.68 19.31
CA THR A 220 -1.43 -0.26 18.14
C THR A 220 -0.06 0.27 18.53
N SER A 221 0.95 -0.07 17.74
CA SER A 221 2.34 0.36 17.91
C SER A 221 2.95 0.79 16.58
N VAL A 222 3.98 1.62 16.65
CA VAL A 222 4.72 2.11 15.48
C VAL A 222 6.15 1.58 15.52
N TYR A 223 6.67 1.13 14.38
CA TYR A 223 8.08 0.81 14.21
C TYR A 223 8.60 1.49 12.94
N LEU A 224 9.66 2.29 13.10
CA LEU A 224 10.42 2.89 12.00
C LEU A 224 11.74 2.16 11.89
N ILE A 225 12.02 1.58 10.73
CA ILE A 225 13.20 0.73 10.51
C ILE A 225 13.89 1.22 9.24
N GLU A 226 15.20 1.52 9.31
CA GLU A 226 15.99 1.75 8.10
C GLU A 226 16.84 0.50 7.84
N VAL A 227 16.80 0.00 6.60
CA VAL A 227 17.52 -1.20 6.18
C VAL A 227 18.41 -0.93 4.97
N THR A 228 19.51 -1.66 4.83
CA THR A 228 20.29 -1.63 3.59
C THR A 228 19.48 -2.20 2.43
N HIS A 229 19.58 -1.59 1.24
CA HIS A 229 18.96 -2.10 0.02
C HIS A 229 19.83 -3.23 -0.60
N THR A 230 20.02 -4.28 0.17
CA THR A 230 20.75 -5.50 -0.20
C THR A 230 19.86 -6.73 0.01
N THR A 231 20.26 -7.89 -0.51
CA THR A 231 19.59 -9.18 -0.23
C THR A 231 20.59 -10.14 0.40
N PRO A 232 20.48 -10.47 1.70
CA PRO A 232 19.50 -9.94 2.66
C PRO A 232 19.75 -8.46 3.01
N GLY A 233 18.70 -7.75 3.41
CA GLY A 233 18.81 -6.39 3.96
C GLY A 233 19.21 -6.43 5.43
N GLU A 234 20.01 -5.46 5.87
CA GLU A 234 20.46 -5.34 7.26
C GLU A 234 19.86 -4.10 7.92
N LYS A 235 19.30 -4.24 9.13
CA LYS A 235 18.78 -3.12 9.92
C LYS A 235 19.93 -2.20 10.36
N VAL A 236 19.88 -0.93 9.95
CA VAL A 236 20.86 0.11 10.34
C VAL A 236 20.27 1.12 11.33
N PHE A 237 18.94 1.18 11.44
CA PHE A 237 18.23 2.00 12.41
C PHE A 237 16.91 1.32 12.79
N GLU A 238 16.50 1.45 14.05
CA GLU A 238 15.18 1.07 14.52
C GLU A 238 14.70 2.02 15.62
N LEU A 239 13.45 2.47 15.51
CA LEU A 239 12.74 3.25 16.51
C LEU A 239 11.34 2.68 16.70
N SER A 240 10.94 2.46 17.95
CA SER A 240 9.60 1.98 18.31
C SER A 240 8.84 3.03 19.12
N ILE A 241 7.56 3.25 18.80
CA ILE A 241 6.62 4.05 19.60
C ILE A 241 5.53 3.10 20.08
N VAL A 242 5.57 2.78 21.37
CA VAL A 242 4.70 1.77 22.00
C VAL A 242 4.01 2.35 23.22
N ASP A 243 2.74 1.99 23.42
CA ASP A 243 2.05 2.23 24.68
C ASP A 243 2.38 1.09 25.66
N THR A 244 2.82 1.43 26.87
CA THR A 244 3.23 0.47 27.90
C THR A 244 2.16 0.24 28.99
N THR A 245 1.01 0.91 28.89
CA THR A 245 -0.13 0.70 29.78
C THR A 245 -0.76 -0.69 29.56
N PRO A 246 -1.46 -1.24 30.56
CA PRO A 246 -2.15 -2.53 30.42
C PRO A 246 -3.46 -2.45 29.61
N GLU A 247 -3.80 -1.27 29.06
CA GLU A 247 -5.02 -1.10 28.25
C GLU A 247 -4.89 -1.82 26.91
N THR A 248 -5.98 -2.47 26.49
CA THR A 248 -5.99 -3.37 25.34
C THR A 248 -6.43 -2.69 24.04
N ALA A 249 -7.06 -1.51 24.13
CA ALA A 249 -7.58 -0.73 23.00
C ALA A 249 -7.04 0.71 23.07
N ASN A 250 -5.73 0.85 23.06
CA ASN A 250 -5.01 2.12 23.10
C ASN A 250 -3.70 1.97 22.31
N GLY A 251 -2.99 3.06 22.04
CA GLY A 251 -1.73 2.99 21.32
C GLY A 251 -1.40 4.21 20.50
N TRP A 252 -0.37 4.04 19.69
CA TRP A 252 0.08 5.06 18.75
C TRP A 252 -0.05 4.54 17.34
N THR A 253 -0.32 5.46 16.42
CA THR A 253 -0.24 5.23 14.98
C THR A 253 0.58 6.35 14.37
N THR A 254 1.24 6.08 13.26
CA THR A 254 1.99 7.07 12.48
C THR A 254 1.67 6.82 11.02
N TYR A 255 1.13 7.84 10.35
CA TYR A 255 0.66 7.68 8.97
C TYR A 255 1.81 7.28 8.03
N ARG A 256 2.89 8.06 8.05
CA ARG A 256 4.12 7.89 7.26
C ARG A 256 5.28 8.50 8.04
N SER A 257 6.51 8.23 7.65
CA SER A 257 7.68 8.90 8.21
C SER A 257 8.66 9.30 7.11
N GLU A 258 9.38 10.39 7.35
CA GLU A 258 10.27 11.00 6.37
C GLU A 258 11.60 11.32 7.05
N ARG A 259 12.70 11.07 6.34
CA ARG A 259 14.02 11.41 6.84
C ARG A 259 14.46 12.77 6.31
N LEU A 260 14.39 13.77 7.17
CA LEU A 260 14.90 15.09 6.84
C LEU A 260 16.40 15.19 7.15
N PRO A 261 17.26 15.66 6.22
CA PRO A 261 18.69 15.83 6.47
C PRO A 261 18.96 16.92 7.53
N SER A 262 18.05 17.87 7.66
CA SER A 262 18.05 18.91 8.69
C SER A 262 16.63 19.45 8.89
N LEU A 263 16.29 19.83 10.12
CA LEU A 263 15.06 20.57 10.44
C LEU A 263 15.15 22.06 10.07
N TYR A 264 16.35 22.53 9.71
CA TYR A 264 16.63 23.90 9.32
C TYR A 264 17.30 23.90 7.93
N PRO A 265 16.69 24.53 6.91
CA PRO A 265 17.28 24.66 5.58
C PRO A 265 18.47 25.61 5.55
#